data_AF-A0A959V6S2-F1
#
_entry.id   AF-A0A959V6S2-F1
#
_cell.length_a   1.000
_cell.length_b   1.000
_cell.length_c   1.000
_cell.angle_alpha   90.00
_cell.angle_beta   90.00
_cell.angle_gamma   90.00
#
_symmetry.space_group_name_H-M   'P 1'
#
loop_
_entity.id
_entity.type
_entity.pdbx_description
1 polymer ?
#
loop_
_entity_poly.entity_id
_entity_poly.type
_entity_poly.pdbx_seq_one_letter_code
_entity_poly.pdbx_strand_id
1 'polypeptide(L)'
;DSILIVHGADPDGPQRVQVSLSLNGGAPVELGDMSTSADQELVFTGLGSLAPAEGQAFGTFQLTFRAYQGNGGAWSLDAVRVVMGPVNSATAVPEWEHTVGRTGGPGHDLLGRDLAPSSGGLHVGPGRVVLMP
;
A
#
# COMPACT_ATOMS: atom_id res chain seq x y z
N ASP A 1 -0.72 7.55 -3.76
CA ASP A 1 0.70 7.55 -4.16
C ASP A 1 1.08 8.90 -4.73
N SER A 2 2.25 9.39 -4.33
CA SER A 2 2.71 10.73 -4.69
C SER A 2 4.23 10.82 -4.71
N ILE A 3 4.74 11.72 -5.54
CA ILE A 3 6.12 12.18 -5.52
C ILE A 3 6.10 13.67 -5.19
N LEU A 4 6.85 14.04 -4.17
CA LEU A 4 7.10 15.43 -3.80
C LEU A 4 8.57 15.73 -4.04
N ILE A 5 8.85 16.87 -4.65
CA ILE A 5 10.20 17.34 -4.99
C ILE A 5 10.35 18.74 -4.42
N VAL A 6 11.39 18.96 -3.64
CA VAL A 6 11.82 20.29 -3.19
C VAL A 6 13.09 20.64 -3.95
N HIS A 7 13.09 21.78 -4.62
CA HIS A 7 14.20 22.24 -5.44
C HIS A 7 14.32 23.76 -5.43
N GLY A 8 15.47 24.27 -5.89
CA GLY A 8 15.71 25.70 -6.06
C GLY A 8 16.41 25.99 -7.37
N ALA A 9 16.25 27.22 -7.85
CA ALA A 9 17.06 27.79 -8.92
C ALA A 9 17.65 29.12 -8.46
N ASP A 10 18.90 29.36 -8.83
CA ASP A 10 19.53 30.67 -8.67
C ASP A 10 18.76 31.74 -9.46
N PRO A 11 18.92 33.05 -9.15
CA PRO A 11 18.28 34.13 -9.92
C PRO A 11 18.57 34.09 -11.43
N ASP A 12 19.78 33.66 -11.82
CA ASP A 12 20.18 33.47 -13.23
C ASP A 12 20.08 32.00 -13.69
N GLY A 13 19.52 31.15 -12.83
CA GLY A 13 19.36 29.72 -13.06
C GLY A 13 18.29 29.37 -14.09
N PRO A 14 18.03 28.08 -14.29
CA PRO A 14 16.93 27.62 -15.10
C PRO A 14 15.60 28.24 -14.68
N GLN A 15 14.76 28.62 -15.65
CA GLN A 15 13.42 29.13 -15.41
C GLN A 15 12.35 28.04 -15.52
N ARG A 16 12.69 26.87 -16.07
CA ARG A 16 11.77 25.73 -16.19
C ARG A 16 12.43 24.42 -15.78
N VAL A 17 11.62 23.53 -15.21
CA VAL A 17 11.98 22.16 -14.87
C VAL A 17 10.93 21.22 -15.43
N GLN A 18 11.38 20.30 -16.28
CA GLN A 18 10.60 19.17 -16.76
C GLN A 18 10.95 17.93 -15.94
N VAL A 19 9.92 17.21 -15.50
CA VAL A 19 10.06 15.97 -14.73
C VAL A 19 9.42 14.83 -15.51
N SER A 20 10.13 13.73 -15.66
CA SER A 20 9.60 12.51 -16.29
C SER A 20 9.89 11.27 -15.46
N LEU A 21 9.04 10.26 -15.64
CA LEU A 21 9.05 8.98 -14.93
C LEU A 21 9.11 7.83 -15.94
N SER A 22 10.06 6.92 -15.74
CA SER A 22 10.10 5.63 -16.42
C SER A 22 9.88 4.51 -15.41
N LEU A 23 9.10 3.48 -15.80
CA LEU A 23 8.90 2.27 -15.01
C LEU A 23 9.56 1.09 -15.73
N ASN A 24 10.33 0.27 -15.01
CA ASN A 24 11.04 -0.91 -15.52
C ASN A 24 11.87 -0.68 -16.80
N GLY A 25 12.49 0.50 -16.92
CA GLY A 25 13.25 0.87 -18.13
C GLY A 25 12.40 1.16 -19.37
N GLY A 26 11.08 1.27 -19.22
CA GLY A 26 10.17 1.69 -20.29
C GLY A 26 10.33 3.16 -20.70
N ALA A 27 9.61 3.54 -21.74
CA ALA A 27 9.60 4.91 -22.27
C ALA A 27 9.26 5.93 -21.16
N PRO A 28 10.00 7.04 -21.04
CA PRO A 28 9.67 8.08 -20.08
C PRO A 28 8.30 8.71 -20.36
N VAL A 29 7.51 8.86 -19.31
CA VAL A 29 6.26 9.61 -19.31
C VAL A 29 6.51 10.95 -18.63
N GLU A 30 6.13 12.04 -19.27
CA GLU A 30 6.22 13.36 -18.66
C GLU A 30 5.20 13.49 -17.53
N LEU A 31 5.68 13.85 -16.34
CA LEU A 31 4.83 14.18 -15.19
C LEU A 31 4.43 15.65 -15.21
N GLY A 32 5.32 16.53 -15.67
CA GLY A 32 5.02 17.93 -15.93
C GLY A 32 6.23 18.76 -16.30
N ASP A 33 5.97 19.98 -16.75
CA ASP A 33 6.94 20.99 -17.16
C ASP A 33 6.56 22.37 -16.61
N MET A 34 7.23 22.81 -15.55
CA MET A 34 6.80 23.90 -14.67
C MET A 34 7.84 25.01 -14.63
N SER A 35 7.38 26.24 -14.40
CA SER A 35 8.27 27.34 -14.09
C SER A 35 8.92 27.13 -12.72
N THR A 36 10.21 27.41 -12.60
CA THR A 36 10.98 27.30 -11.35
C THR A 36 11.50 28.66 -10.90
N SER A 37 11.68 28.81 -9.59
CA SER A 37 12.34 29.93 -8.94
C SER A 37 13.16 29.41 -7.75
N ALA A 38 13.64 30.30 -6.89
CA ALA A 38 14.15 29.90 -5.58
C ALA A 38 13.07 29.13 -4.79
N ASP A 39 13.52 28.09 -4.08
CA ASP A 39 12.80 27.29 -3.08
C ASP A 39 11.35 26.93 -3.44
N GLN A 40 11.17 25.94 -4.29
CA GLN A 40 9.86 25.46 -4.73
C GLN A 40 9.61 23.99 -4.39
N GLU A 41 8.33 23.68 -4.23
CA GLU A 41 7.81 22.33 -4.05
C GLU A 41 6.91 21.94 -5.24
N LEU A 42 7.19 20.77 -5.81
CA LEU A 42 6.36 20.14 -6.85
C LEU A 42 5.76 18.85 -6.31
N VAL A 43 4.47 18.64 -6.54
CA VAL A 43 3.77 17.43 -6.11
C VAL A 43 3.08 16.78 -7.30
N PHE A 44 3.43 15.52 -7.56
CA PHE A 44 2.82 14.69 -8.60
C PHE A 44 2.05 13.54 -7.96
N THR A 45 0.84 13.30 -8.46
CA THR A 45 -0.06 12.23 -8.02
C THR A 45 -0.56 11.44 -9.22
N GLY A 46 -1.13 10.25 -9.00
CA GLY A 46 -1.71 9.47 -10.10
C GLY A 46 -0.64 8.86 -11.02
N LEU A 47 0.47 8.40 -10.44
CA LEU A 47 1.67 7.94 -11.15
C LEU A 47 1.56 6.54 -11.76
N GLY A 48 0.40 5.90 -11.62
CA GLY A 48 0.18 4.52 -12.03
C GLY A 48 0.72 3.50 -11.02
N SER A 49 0.84 2.25 -11.47
CA SER A 49 1.28 1.12 -10.64
C SER A 49 2.62 0.58 -11.13
N LEU A 50 3.53 0.33 -10.19
CA LEU A 50 4.79 -0.33 -10.46
C LEU A 50 4.69 -1.80 -10.06
N ALA A 51 4.90 -2.70 -11.01
CA ALA A 51 5.04 -4.13 -10.79
C ALA A 51 6.38 -4.60 -11.37
N PRO A 52 7.03 -5.64 -10.83
CA PRO A 52 8.21 -6.25 -11.44
C PRO A 52 7.90 -6.69 -12.88
N ALA A 53 8.84 -6.43 -13.81
CA ALA A 53 8.77 -7.01 -15.14
C ALA A 53 9.03 -8.53 -15.09
N GLU A 54 8.67 -9.25 -16.15
CA GLU A 54 8.87 -10.70 -16.22
C GLU A 54 10.36 -11.05 -16.01
N GLY A 55 10.62 -12.02 -15.14
CA GLY A 55 11.97 -12.44 -14.78
C GLY A 55 12.72 -11.52 -13.80
N GLN A 56 12.09 -10.43 -13.33
CA GLN A 56 12.67 -9.53 -12.34
C GLN A 56 12.05 -9.78 -10.96
N ALA A 57 12.90 -9.76 -9.92
CA ALA A 57 12.43 -9.90 -8.54
C ALA A 57 11.78 -8.62 -8.00
N PHE A 58 12.10 -7.46 -8.59
CA PHE A 58 11.63 -6.15 -8.14
C PHE A 58 11.23 -5.29 -9.34
N GLY A 59 10.26 -4.41 -9.14
CA GLY A 59 9.98 -3.32 -10.05
C GLY A 59 10.96 -2.17 -9.82
N THR A 60 11.35 -1.48 -10.88
CA THR A 60 12.22 -0.30 -10.79
C THR A 60 11.53 0.91 -11.38
N PHE A 61 11.88 2.09 -10.90
CA PHE A 61 11.47 3.35 -11.50
C PHE A 61 12.67 4.29 -11.60
N GLN A 62 12.60 5.22 -12.56
CA GLN A 62 13.59 6.27 -12.75
C GLN A 62 12.88 7.60 -12.88
N LEU A 63 13.32 8.58 -12.08
CA LEU A 63 12.94 9.97 -12.23
C LEU A 63 14.04 10.71 -13.00
N THR A 64 13.64 11.48 -13.99
CA THR A 64 14.54 12.32 -14.76
C THR A 64 14.12 13.77 -14.64
N PHE A 65 15.08 14.62 -14.30
CA PHE A 65 14.90 16.05 -14.15
C PHE A 65 15.65 16.77 -15.27
N ARG A 66 14.97 17.68 -15.95
CA ARG A 66 15.59 18.55 -16.94
C ARG A 66 15.28 19.99 -16.59
N ALA A 67 16.26 20.67 -16.01
CA ALA A 67 16.21 22.10 -15.77
C ALA A 67 16.76 22.84 -17.00
N TYR A 68 16.04 23.83 -17.52
CA TYR A 68 16.40 24.54 -18.75
C TYR A 68 15.82 25.98 -18.79
N GLN A 69 16.11 26.71 -19.87
CA GLN A 69 15.77 28.14 -20.04
C GLN A 69 16.34 29.01 -18.91
N GLY A 70 17.67 28.98 -18.72
CA GLY A 70 18.38 29.85 -17.79
C GLY A 70 19.54 30.57 -18.46
N ASN A 71 20.13 31.53 -17.75
CA ASN A 71 21.24 32.35 -18.27
C ASN A 71 22.61 31.97 -17.67
N GLY A 72 22.70 30.84 -16.96
CA GLY A 72 23.95 30.24 -16.49
C GLY A 72 24.02 29.90 -14.99
N GLY A 73 23.00 30.23 -14.20
CA GLY A 73 22.91 29.86 -12.79
C GLY A 73 22.61 28.38 -12.55
N ALA A 74 22.72 27.93 -11.30
CA ALA A 74 22.49 26.54 -10.94
C ALA A 74 21.00 26.22 -10.70
N TRP A 75 20.70 24.93 -10.81
CA TRP A 75 19.49 24.32 -10.25
C TRP A 75 19.93 23.26 -9.24
N SER A 76 19.33 23.29 -8.05
CA SER A 76 19.61 22.35 -6.97
C SER A 76 18.38 21.53 -6.64
N LEU A 77 18.60 20.27 -6.31
CA LEU A 77 17.59 19.37 -5.78
C LEU A 77 17.84 19.18 -4.30
N ASP A 78 16.87 19.56 -3.47
CA ASP A 78 17.03 19.54 -2.01
C ASP A 78 16.42 18.29 -1.41
N ALA A 79 15.23 17.89 -1.88
CA ALA A 79 14.56 16.69 -1.39
C ALA A 79 13.70 16.01 -2.45
N VAL A 80 13.63 14.68 -2.37
CA VAL A 80 12.63 13.87 -3.08
C VAL A 80 11.96 12.96 -2.06
N ARG A 81 10.63 13.05 -1.95
CA ARG A 81 9.82 12.14 -1.14
C ARG A 81 8.92 11.33 -2.05
N VAL A 82 9.04 10.01 -1.96
CA VAL A 82 8.20 9.06 -2.70
C VAL A 82 7.28 8.35 -1.71
N VAL A 83 5.97 8.40 -1.97
CA VAL A 83 4.95 7.71 -1.19
C VAL A 83 4.23 6.73 -2.10
N MET A 84 4.33 5.45 -1.79
CA MET A 84 3.71 4.35 -2.54
C MET A 84 2.87 3.50 -1.59
N GLY A 85 1.72 3.06 -2.07
CA GLY A 85 0.87 2.06 -1.44
C GLY A 85 0.92 0.72 -2.17
N PRO A 86 0.54 -0.37 -1.51
CA PRO A 86 0.38 -1.67 -2.17
C PRO A 86 -0.79 -1.61 -3.17
N VAL A 87 -0.55 -2.09 -4.40
CA VAL A 87 -1.58 -2.15 -5.45
C VAL A 87 -2.67 -3.16 -5.09
N ASN A 88 -2.28 -4.28 -4.44
CA ASN A 88 -3.19 -5.29 -3.94
C ASN A 88 -3.05 -5.36 -2.41
N SER A 89 -4.11 -4.97 -1.69
CA SER A 89 -4.18 -5.04 -0.22
C SER A 89 -4.77 -6.36 0.27
N ALA A 90 -4.50 -7.48 -0.42
CA ALA A 90 -4.85 -8.80 0.09
C ALA A 90 -3.72 -9.26 1.00
N THR A 91 -3.89 -9.13 2.32
CA THR A 91 -3.05 -9.86 3.26
C THR A 91 -3.26 -11.34 2.98
N ALA A 92 -2.22 -12.05 2.56
CA ALA A 92 -2.25 -13.49 2.27
C ALA A 92 -2.42 -14.34 3.55
N VAL A 93 -3.24 -13.89 4.50
CA VAL A 93 -3.70 -14.70 5.62
C VAL A 93 -4.90 -15.49 5.09
N PRO A 94 -4.77 -16.79 4.79
CA PRO A 94 -5.94 -17.60 4.54
C PRO A 94 -6.81 -17.56 5.79
N GLU A 95 -8.04 -17.07 5.64
CA GLU A 95 -9.05 -17.20 6.69
C GLU A 95 -9.34 -18.70 6.82
N TRP A 96 -8.82 -19.31 7.89
CA TRP A 96 -9.20 -20.67 8.24
C TRP A 96 -10.63 -20.61 8.74
N GLU A 97 -11.59 -20.85 7.84
CA GLU A 97 -12.94 -21.18 8.25
C GLU A 97 -12.89 -22.49 9.05
N HIS A 98 -12.84 -22.36 10.38
CA HIS A 98 -13.00 -23.50 11.27
C HIS A 98 -14.46 -23.94 11.16
N THR A 99 -14.74 -24.84 10.23
CA THR A 99 -16.00 -25.57 10.23
C THR A 99 -16.01 -26.39 11.51
N VAL A 100 -16.68 -25.88 12.55
CA VAL A 100 -16.93 -26.65 13.77
C VAL A 100 -17.85 -27.79 13.36
N GLY A 101 -17.26 -28.92 12.97
CA GLY A 101 -17.97 -30.16 12.84
C GLY A 101 -18.65 -30.44 14.17
N ARG A 102 -19.99 -30.45 14.20
CA ARG A 102 -20.75 -30.97 15.33
C ARG A 102 -20.46 -32.47 15.44
N THR A 103 -19.34 -32.84 16.05
CA THR A 103 -19.15 -34.18 16.57
C THR A 103 -20.06 -34.30 17.80
N GLY A 104 -21.16 -35.03 17.63
CA GLY A 104 -22.06 -35.40 18.72
C GLY A 104 -21.33 -36.30 19.72
N GLY A 105 -20.56 -35.69 20.63
CA GLY A 105 -20.04 -36.34 21.81
C GLY A 105 -21.10 -36.43 22.91
N PRO A 106 -20.92 -37.31 23.91
CA PRO A 106 -21.82 -37.40 25.05
C PRO A 106 -21.93 -36.03 25.74
N GLY A 107 -23.16 -35.58 25.98
CA GLY A 107 -23.43 -34.36 26.74
C GLY A 107 -23.25 -34.63 28.23
N HIS A 108 -22.70 -33.65 28.95
CA HIS A 108 -22.59 -33.70 30.41
C HIS A 108 -23.50 -32.65 31.06
N ASP A 109 -24.00 -32.92 32.25
CA ASP A 109 -24.70 -31.93 33.08
C ASP A 109 -23.71 -30.95 33.75
N LEU A 110 -24.24 -29.94 34.46
CA LEU A 110 -23.43 -28.95 35.19
C LEU A 110 -22.59 -29.55 36.32
N LEU A 111 -22.85 -30.80 36.71
CA LEU A 111 -22.11 -31.55 37.73
C LEU A 111 -21.15 -32.58 37.10
N GLY A 112 -20.99 -32.57 35.76
CA GLY A 112 -20.07 -33.44 35.03
C GLY A 112 -20.55 -34.88 34.82
N ARG A 113 -21.85 -35.16 34.97
CA ARG A 113 -22.43 -36.50 34.78
C ARG A 113 -22.89 -36.70 33.35
N ASP A 114 -22.70 -37.92 32.83
CA ASP A 114 -23.14 -38.30 31.48
C ASP A 114 -24.67 -38.24 31.35
N LEU A 115 -25.14 -37.66 30.25
CA LEU A 115 -26.56 -37.59 29.94
C LEU A 115 -26.96 -38.67 28.93
N ALA A 116 -28.05 -39.38 29.24
CA ALA A 116 -28.73 -40.21 28.26
C ALA A 116 -29.33 -39.33 27.15
N PRO A 117 -29.38 -39.82 25.89
CA PRO A 117 -29.67 -39.02 24.68
C PRO A 117 -31.09 -38.43 24.56
N SER A 118 -31.92 -38.49 25.61
CA SER A 118 -33.28 -37.94 25.64
C SER A 118 -33.67 -37.22 26.94
N SER A 119 -32.68 -36.79 27.74
CA SER A 119 -32.95 -36.03 28.96
C SER A 119 -33.14 -34.54 28.66
N GLY A 120 -34.39 -34.08 28.64
CA GLY A 120 -34.72 -32.65 28.58
C GLY A 120 -34.27 -31.94 29.86
N GLY A 121 -33.15 -31.22 29.78
CA GLY A 121 -32.54 -30.47 30.88
C GLY A 121 -31.48 -29.49 30.35
N LEU A 122 -30.89 -28.68 31.21
CA LEU A 122 -29.79 -27.78 30.84
C LEU A 122 -28.48 -28.59 30.78
N HIS A 123 -27.78 -28.55 29.64
CA HIS A 123 -26.50 -29.25 29.43
C HIS A 123 -25.41 -28.31 28.95
N VAL A 124 -24.17 -28.61 29.33
CA VAL A 124 -22.97 -27.95 28.79
C VAL A 124 -22.23 -28.98 27.96
N GLY A 125 -22.10 -28.70 26.67
CA GLY A 125 -21.36 -29.50 25.71
C GLY A 125 -20.50 -28.62 24.82
N PRO A 126 -19.51 -29.19 24.12
CA PRO A 126 -18.64 -28.43 23.24
C PRO A 126 -19.47 -27.74 22.15
N GLY A 127 -19.47 -26.40 22.17
CA GLY A 127 -20.06 -25.56 21.11
C GLY A 127 -21.40 -24.88 21.41
N ARG A 128 -21.87 -24.77 22.65
CA ARG A 128 -23.03 -23.89 22.97
C ARG A 128 -22.97 -23.28 24.37
N VAL A 129 -22.77 -21.97 24.44
CA VAL A 129 -23.22 -21.13 25.56
C VAL A 129 -24.56 -20.55 25.15
N VAL A 130 -25.64 -20.88 25.86
CA VAL A 130 -26.95 -20.24 25.63
C VAL A 130 -27.09 -19.12 26.65
N LEU A 131 -26.97 -17.88 26.17
CA LEU A 131 -27.40 -16.67 26.86
C LEU A 131 -28.93 -16.66 26.94
N MET A 132 -29.47 -16.34 28.11
CA MET A 132 -30.89 -16.03 28.29
C MET A 132 -31.15 -14.53 28.09
N PRO A 133 -32.36 -14.12 27.67
CA PRO A 133 -32.77 -12.71 27.64
C PRO A 133 -32.80 -12.06 29.03
#